data_AF-A0A2J6WDF7-F1
#
_entry.id   AF-A0A2J6WDF7-F1
#
_cell.length_a   1.000
_cell.length_b   1.000
_cell.length_c   1.000
_cell.angle_alpha   90.00
_cell.angle_beta   90.00
_cell.angle_gamma   90.00
#
_symmetry.space_group_name_H-M   'P 1'
#
loop_
_entity.id
_entity.type
_entity.pdbx_description
1 polymer ?
#
loop_
_entity_poly.entity_id
_entity_poly.type
_entity_poly.pdbx_seq_one_letter_code
_entity_poly.pdbx_strand_id
1 'polypeptide(L)'
;MMPVYKVLRLVVAVLLVSAVFSCSSEDKKKPAADSTALAKSNTVVTMHADTGHLVGAWHDEAIKSDKGEEIAYEVISKGHKVYIQAITFKGKELTLNDAPPITASASEIRKDGDKYVGVNSPTEVYKIDKSGNLLIYDGETLVAICKRIL
;
A
#
# COMPACT_ATOMS: atom_id res chain seq x y z
N MET A 1 7.87 -49.59 -9.95
CA MET A 1 7.56 -49.48 -11.39
C MET A 1 6.54 -48.37 -11.58
N MET A 2 6.96 -47.24 -12.16
CA MET A 2 6.12 -46.22 -12.81
C MET A 2 6.60 -46.15 -14.28
N PRO A 3 5.93 -45.46 -15.21
CA PRO A 3 4.49 -45.21 -15.40
C PRO A 3 4.07 -45.48 -16.87
N VAL A 4 2.77 -45.44 -17.20
CA VAL A 4 2.32 -45.31 -18.60
C VAL A 4 1.47 -44.05 -18.74
N TYR A 5 2.09 -43.06 -19.37
CA TYR A 5 1.50 -41.79 -19.79
C TYR A 5 0.49 -42.03 -20.92
N LYS A 6 -0.74 -41.53 -20.77
CA LYS A 6 -1.63 -41.31 -21.91
C LYS A 6 -1.36 -39.94 -22.49
N VAL A 7 -0.60 -39.96 -23.59
CA VAL A 7 -0.43 -38.88 -24.55
C VAL A 7 -1.71 -38.79 -25.38
N LEU A 8 -2.41 -37.67 -25.36
CA LEU A 8 -3.31 -37.31 -26.45
C LEU A 8 -2.93 -35.91 -26.95
N ARG A 9 -2.28 -35.91 -28.11
CA ARG A 9 -1.96 -34.74 -28.90
C ARG A 9 -3.25 -34.22 -29.55
N LEU A 10 -3.48 -32.91 -29.48
CA LEU A 10 -4.16 -32.24 -30.58
C LEU A 10 -3.49 -30.88 -30.82
N VAL A 11 -3.16 -30.67 -32.09
CA VAL A 11 -2.29 -29.65 -32.65
C VAL A 11 -3.16 -28.73 -33.52
N VAL A 12 -2.70 -27.49 -33.73
CA VAL A 12 -3.08 -26.52 -34.79
C VAL A 12 -4.39 -25.76 -34.47
N ALA A 13 -4.55 -24.45 -34.63
CA ALA A 13 -3.96 -23.52 -35.60
C ALA A 13 -3.94 -22.06 -35.14
N VAL A 14 -3.03 -21.33 -35.77
CA VAL A 14 -2.78 -19.89 -35.77
C VAL A 14 -3.79 -19.13 -36.65
N LEU A 15 -4.17 -17.91 -36.23
CA LEU A 15 -4.61 -16.76 -37.04
C LEU A 15 -4.30 -15.53 -36.16
N LEU A 16 -3.27 -14.69 -36.29
CA LEU A 16 -2.65 -13.93 -37.39
C LEU A 16 -3.56 -12.93 -38.14
N VAL A 17 -3.21 -11.66 -37.89
CA VAL A 17 -3.17 -10.43 -38.71
C VAL A 17 -4.33 -9.41 -38.74
N SER A 18 -3.99 -8.23 -38.19
CA SER A 18 -4.14 -6.85 -38.70
C SER A 18 -5.50 -6.25 -39.04
N ALA A 19 -5.78 -5.10 -38.42
CA ALA A 19 -6.05 -3.88 -39.17
C ALA A 19 -5.44 -2.66 -38.45
N VAL A 20 -4.73 -1.88 -39.25
CA VAL A 20 -3.98 -0.67 -38.94
C VAL A 20 -4.75 0.55 -39.47
N PHE A 21 -4.45 1.72 -38.88
CA PHE A 21 -4.70 3.08 -39.38
C PHE A 21 -6.14 3.63 -39.40
N SER A 22 -6.38 4.64 -38.56
CA SER A 22 -6.74 5.97 -39.08
C SER A 22 -6.18 7.06 -38.18
N CYS A 23 -5.09 7.64 -38.68
CA CYS A 23 -4.55 8.92 -38.30
C CYS A 23 -5.36 9.97 -39.07
N SER A 24 -6.05 10.87 -38.38
CA SER A 24 -6.61 12.07 -39.02
C SER A 24 -5.69 13.25 -38.67
N SER A 25 -4.83 13.57 -39.64
CA SER A 25 -4.07 14.82 -39.68
C SER A 25 -4.99 15.93 -40.19
N GLU A 26 -5.35 16.87 -39.33
CA GLU A 26 -5.77 18.20 -39.78
C GLU A 26 -4.71 19.22 -39.37
N ASP A 27 -3.77 19.46 -40.29
CA ASP A 27 -2.91 20.63 -40.28
C ASP A 27 -3.73 21.86 -40.68
N LYS A 28 -3.99 22.76 -39.73
CA LYS A 28 -4.31 24.16 -40.03
C LYS A 28 -3.52 25.12 -39.14
N LYS A 29 -2.47 25.67 -39.76
CA LYS A 29 -1.94 27.04 -39.61
C LYS A 29 -1.78 27.60 -38.18
N LYS A 30 -0.52 27.66 -37.72
CA LYS A 30 -0.05 28.77 -36.86
C LYS A 30 -0.17 30.10 -37.60
N PRO A 31 -0.55 31.17 -36.88
CA PRO A 31 0.39 32.27 -36.68
C PRO A 31 0.69 32.49 -35.20
N ALA A 32 1.92 32.91 -34.92
CA ALA A 32 2.40 33.31 -33.62
C ALA A 32 1.65 34.53 -33.08
N ALA A 33 1.33 34.50 -31.78
CA ALA A 33 1.12 35.69 -30.98
C ALA A 33 1.76 35.43 -29.60
N ASP A 34 2.82 36.19 -29.34
CA ASP A 34 3.41 36.36 -28.02
C ASP A 34 2.35 36.86 -27.04
N SER A 35 2.24 36.21 -25.89
CA SER A 35 1.71 36.83 -24.68
C SER A 35 2.30 36.10 -23.48
N THR A 36 3.30 36.75 -22.90
CA THR A 36 3.83 36.54 -21.56
C THR A 36 2.71 36.74 -20.53
N ALA A 37 1.89 35.70 -20.33
CA ALA A 37 0.99 35.64 -19.19
C ALA A 37 1.69 34.84 -18.07
N LEU A 38 2.21 35.59 -17.11
CA LEU A 38 2.67 35.12 -15.80
C LEU A 38 1.62 34.19 -15.17
N ALA A 39 1.85 32.88 -15.25
CA ALA A 39 1.13 31.91 -14.43
C ALA A 39 1.65 31.98 -13.00
N LYS A 40 1.26 33.02 -12.25
CA LYS A 40 1.18 32.90 -10.78
C LYS A 40 -0.05 32.07 -10.46
N SER A 41 0.11 30.76 -10.50
CA SER A 41 -0.78 29.84 -9.78
C SER A 41 0.03 29.14 -8.71
N ASN A 42 0.37 29.88 -7.65
CA ASN A 42 0.61 29.26 -6.35
C ASN A 42 -0.75 28.93 -5.74
N THR A 43 -1.50 28.06 -6.42
CA THR A 43 -2.55 27.31 -5.73
C THR A 43 -1.78 26.29 -4.92
N VAL A 44 -1.54 26.60 -3.64
CA VAL A 44 -1.21 25.57 -2.66
C VAL A 44 -2.42 24.65 -2.67
N VAL A 45 -2.32 23.54 -3.42
CA VAL A 45 -3.25 22.45 -3.28
C VAL A 45 -3.03 21.95 -1.87
N THR A 46 -3.86 22.41 -0.93
CA THR A 46 -4.07 21.69 0.32
C THR A 46 -4.64 20.35 -0.09
N MET A 47 -3.75 19.40 -0.34
CA MET A 47 -4.09 17.99 -0.36
C MET A 47 -4.63 17.71 1.02
N HIS A 48 -5.96 17.68 1.17
CA HIS A 48 -6.56 17.13 2.37
C HIS A 48 -5.98 15.73 2.49
N ALA A 49 -5.19 15.52 3.55
CA ALA A 49 -4.62 14.21 3.80
C ALA A 49 -5.80 13.24 3.90
N ASP A 50 -5.76 12.19 3.12
CA ASP A 50 -6.78 11.16 3.15
C ASP A 50 -6.78 10.54 4.54
N THR A 51 -7.84 10.74 5.33
CA THR A 51 -7.98 10.14 6.66
C THR A 51 -8.83 8.88 6.61
N GLY A 52 -8.69 8.04 7.65
CA GLY A 52 -9.58 6.89 7.89
C GLY A 52 -10.03 6.83 9.34
N HIS A 53 -10.46 5.65 9.81
CA HIS A 53 -10.78 5.37 11.20
C HIS A 53 -9.71 4.48 11.81
N LEU A 54 -9.16 4.87 12.97
CA LEU A 54 -8.22 4.03 13.70
C LEU A 54 -8.92 2.76 14.20
N VAL A 55 -8.35 1.60 13.89
CA VAL A 55 -8.87 0.28 14.27
C VAL A 55 -8.04 -0.35 15.39
N GLY A 56 -6.74 -0.05 15.43
CA GLY A 56 -5.85 -0.54 16.47
C GLY A 56 -4.46 0.08 16.35
N ALA A 57 -3.70 -0.04 17.43
CA ALA A 57 -2.33 0.44 17.50
C ALA A 57 -1.46 -0.54 18.29
N TRP A 58 -0.21 -0.74 17.85
CA TRP A 58 0.75 -1.63 18.49
C TRP A 58 2.14 -0.98 18.60
N HIS A 59 2.78 -1.11 19.76
CA HIS A 59 4.11 -0.59 20.03
C HIS A 59 5.18 -1.64 19.67
N ASP A 60 6.13 -1.28 18.80
CA ASP A 60 7.36 -2.03 18.60
C ASP A 60 8.44 -1.59 19.60
N GLU A 61 8.53 -2.30 20.72
CA GLU A 61 9.52 -2.01 21.77
C GLU A 61 10.96 -2.38 21.39
N ALA A 62 11.15 -3.12 20.29
CA ALA A 62 12.48 -3.57 19.86
C ALA A 62 13.24 -2.45 19.14
N ILE A 63 12.53 -1.50 18.53
CA ILE A 63 13.15 -0.40 17.79
C ILE A 63 13.24 0.84 18.68
N LYS A 64 14.47 1.23 18.99
CA LYS A 64 14.79 2.49 19.67
C LYS A 64 15.80 3.24 18.83
N SER A 65 15.45 4.46 18.40
CA SER A 65 16.39 5.28 17.66
C SER A 65 17.40 5.93 18.61
N ASP A 66 18.59 6.25 18.10
CA ASP A 66 19.61 7.00 18.84
C ASP A 66 19.12 8.39 19.31
N LYS A 67 18.02 8.88 18.71
CA LYS A 67 17.37 10.15 19.04
C LYS A 67 16.23 9.99 20.07
N GLY A 68 16.05 8.79 20.62
CA GLY A 68 15.00 8.47 21.58
C GLY A 68 13.60 8.38 20.97
N GLU A 69 13.50 8.08 19.67
CA GLU A 69 12.23 7.81 19.01
C GLU A 69 11.87 6.34 19.17
N GLU A 70 10.60 6.10 19.46
CA GLU A 70 9.96 4.80 19.53
C GLU A 70 9.02 4.64 18.32
N ILE A 71 8.72 3.40 17.95
CA ILE A 71 7.89 3.09 16.77
C ILE A 71 6.61 2.40 17.20
N ALA A 72 5.48 2.87 16.70
CA ALA A 72 4.21 2.15 16.77
C ALA A 72 3.65 1.91 15.37
N TYR A 73 2.77 0.94 15.24
CA TYR A 73 2.02 0.64 14.03
C TYR A 73 0.56 0.97 14.26
N GLU A 74 -0.03 1.78 13.38
CA GLU A 74 -1.46 2.08 13.34
C GLU A 74 -2.12 1.26 12.24
N VAL A 75 -3.29 0.69 12.54
CA VAL A 75 -4.17 0.08 11.53
C VAL A 75 -5.38 0.99 11.32
N ILE A 76 -5.61 1.36 10.07
CA ILE A 76 -6.57 2.38 9.66
C ILE A 76 -7.55 1.78 8.67
N SER A 77 -8.85 1.95 8.89
CA SER A 77 -9.89 1.55 7.93
C SER A 77 -10.42 2.75 7.15
N LYS A 78 -10.63 2.61 5.85
CA LYS A 78 -11.28 3.63 5.00
C LYS A 78 -12.12 2.95 3.93
N GLY A 79 -13.44 3.08 4.06
CA GLY A 79 -14.38 2.36 3.20
C GLY A 79 -14.17 0.86 3.31
N HIS A 80 -13.85 0.20 2.20
CA HIS A 80 -13.59 -1.25 2.15
C HIS A 80 -12.11 -1.62 2.27
N LYS A 81 -11.23 -0.64 2.51
CA LYS A 81 -9.78 -0.84 2.57
C LYS A 81 -9.27 -0.71 3.99
N VAL A 82 -8.20 -1.45 4.28
CA VAL A 82 -7.47 -1.38 5.54
C VAL A 82 -6.02 -1.09 5.21
N TYR A 83 -5.41 -0.23 6.02
CA TYR A 83 -4.04 0.23 5.87
C TYR A 83 -3.30 -0.02 7.18
N ILE A 84 -2.00 -0.30 7.08
CA ILE A 84 -1.09 -0.30 8.21
C ILE A 84 0.06 0.67 7.93
N GLN A 85 0.44 1.46 8.93
CA GLN A 85 1.56 2.39 8.82
C GLN A 85 2.37 2.43 10.11
N ALA A 86 3.68 2.63 9.99
CA ALA A 86 4.54 2.95 11.12
C ALA A 86 4.44 4.45 11.46
N ILE A 87 4.40 4.77 12.75
CA ILE A 87 4.47 6.11 13.29
C ILE A 87 5.61 6.18 14.30
N THR A 88 6.21 7.36 14.45
CA THR A 88 7.25 7.61 15.45
C THR A 88 6.71 8.50 16.56
N PHE A 89 7.12 8.22 17.79
CA PHE A 89 6.80 9.07 18.95
C PHE A 89 8.00 9.20 19.87
N LYS A 90 7.95 10.17 20.78
CA LYS A 90 9.01 10.44 21.75
C LYS A 90 8.45 10.48 23.16
N GLY A 91 9.25 9.98 24.10
CA GLY A 91 8.85 9.94 25.51
C GLY A 91 7.92 8.78 25.81
N LYS A 92 7.22 8.86 26.95
CA LYS A 92 6.41 7.75 27.49
C LYS A 92 4.95 7.78 27.04
N GLU A 93 4.54 8.81 26.30
CA GLU A 93 3.16 9.06 25.95
C GLU A 93 3.01 9.06 24.42
N LEU A 94 2.05 8.29 23.92
CA LEU A 94 1.64 8.28 22.53
C LEU A 94 0.22 8.82 22.45
N THR A 95 0.01 9.85 21.63
CA THR A 95 -1.33 10.36 21.30
C THR A 95 -1.77 9.74 19.99
N LEU A 96 -2.87 9.01 20.02
CA LEU A 96 -3.50 8.41 18.84
C LEU A 96 -4.67 9.29 18.38
N ASN A 97 -4.80 9.49 17.07
CA ASN A 97 -5.92 10.19 16.47
C ASN A 97 -6.96 9.16 16.01
N ASP A 98 -8.23 9.33 16.38
CA ASP A 98 -9.33 8.46 15.91
C ASP A 98 -9.51 8.51 14.39
N ALA A 99 -9.12 9.63 13.76
CA ALA A 99 -9.12 9.82 12.32
C ALA A 99 -7.69 10.10 11.79
N PRO A 100 -6.79 9.11 11.85
CA PRO A 100 -5.40 9.32 11.48
C PRO A 100 -5.28 9.55 9.96
N PRO A 101 -4.33 10.38 9.51
CA PRO A 101 -4.02 10.49 8.10
C PRO A 101 -3.38 9.19 7.61
N ILE A 102 -3.83 8.73 6.45
CA ILE A 102 -3.22 7.63 5.70
C ILE A 102 -2.03 8.24 4.95
N THR A 103 -0.84 7.91 5.41
CA THR A 103 0.41 8.46 4.85
C THR A 103 0.83 7.71 3.58
N ALA A 104 1.77 8.29 2.83
CA ALA A 104 2.31 7.64 1.64
C ALA A 104 3.08 6.34 1.93
N SER A 105 3.49 6.11 3.19
CA SER A 105 4.14 4.88 3.63
C SER A 105 3.16 3.82 4.14
N ALA A 106 1.84 4.09 4.10
CA ALA A 106 0.84 3.12 4.53
C ALA A 106 0.73 1.98 3.51
N SER A 107 0.86 0.74 3.99
CA SER A 107 0.61 -0.47 3.20
C SER A 107 -0.87 -0.81 3.25
N GLU A 108 -1.52 -0.94 2.10
CA GLU A 108 -2.87 -1.53 2.03
C GLU A 108 -2.77 -3.03 2.34
N ILE A 109 -3.61 -3.51 3.26
CA ILE A 109 -3.67 -4.91 3.68
C ILE A 109 -5.09 -5.47 3.47
N ARG A 110 -5.15 -6.77 3.19
CA ARG A 110 -6.40 -7.51 3.06
C ARG A 110 -6.40 -8.74 3.96
N LYS A 111 -7.59 -9.12 4.42
CA LYS A 111 -7.77 -10.35 5.19
C LYS A 111 -7.56 -11.57 4.29
N ASP A 112 -6.87 -12.58 4.82
CA ASP A 112 -6.61 -13.88 4.20
C ASP A 112 -6.72 -14.96 5.28
N GLY A 113 -7.90 -15.55 5.43
CA GLY A 113 -8.17 -16.49 6.52
C GLY A 113 -8.05 -15.83 7.91
N ASP A 114 -7.09 -16.33 8.70
CA ASP A 114 -6.78 -15.89 10.07
C ASP A 114 -5.72 -14.78 10.14
N LYS A 115 -5.17 -14.36 8.99
CA LYS A 115 -4.10 -13.36 8.88
C LYS A 115 -4.51 -12.22 7.96
N TYR A 116 -3.65 -11.22 7.88
CA TYR A 116 -3.69 -10.17 6.85
C TYR A 116 -2.43 -10.22 6.01
N VAL A 117 -2.56 -9.84 4.75
CA VAL A 117 -1.45 -9.81 3.79
C VAL A 117 -1.42 -8.47 3.07
N GLY A 118 -0.22 -7.97 2.77
CA GLY A 118 -0.03 -6.78 1.95
C GLY A 118 -0.64 -6.98 0.55
N VAL A 119 -1.38 -5.97 0.06
CA VAL A 119 -1.97 -5.99 -1.28
C VAL A 119 -0.88 -5.86 -2.34
N ASN A 120 0.07 -4.94 -2.12
CA ASN A 120 1.19 -4.69 -3.05
C ASN A 120 2.47 -5.45 -2.65
N SER A 121 2.51 -6.03 -1.45
CA SER A 121 3.64 -6.79 -0.90
C SER A 121 3.12 -8.09 -0.28
N PRO A 122 2.83 -9.15 -1.06
CA PRO A 122 2.22 -10.37 -0.54
C PRO A 122 3.09 -11.16 0.44
N THR A 123 4.38 -10.84 0.53
CA THR A 123 5.28 -11.41 1.55
C THR A 123 5.10 -10.74 2.91
N GLU A 124 4.60 -9.50 2.97
CA GLU A 124 4.24 -8.84 4.23
C GLU A 124 2.97 -9.49 4.79
N VAL A 125 3.12 -10.18 5.91
CA VAL A 125 2.04 -10.90 6.59
C VAL A 125 1.90 -10.39 8.01
N TYR A 126 0.67 -10.13 8.42
CA TYR A 126 0.32 -9.62 9.74
C TYR A 126 -0.62 -10.60 10.43
N LYS A 127 -0.30 -10.96 11.68
CA LYS A 127 -1.14 -11.83 12.50
C LYS A 127 -1.35 -11.21 13.87
N ILE A 128 -2.53 -11.44 14.45
CA ILE A 128 -2.78 -11.11 15.85
C ILE A 128 -2.65 -12.40 16.66
N ASP A 129 -1.73 -12.41 17.62
CA ASP A 129 -1.56 -13.56 18.51
C ASP A 129 -2.69 -13.65 19.55
N LYS A 130 -2.70 -14.70 20.36
CA LYS A 130 -3.72 -14.91 21.40
C LYS A 130 -3.70 -13.84 22.50
N SER A 131 -2.58 -13.14 22.67
CA SER A 131 -2.41 -12.04 23.62
C SER A 131 -2.85 -10.70 23.04
N GLY A 132 -3.20 -10.66 21.75
CA GLY A 132 -3.55 -9.44 21.02
C GLY A 132 -2.34 -8.72 20.40
N ASN A 133 -1.13 -9.27 20.50
CA ASN A 133 0.06 -8.66 19.89
C ASN A 133 0.02 -8.81 18.37
N LEU A 134 0.56 -7.82 17.69
CA LEU A 134 0.77 -7.85 16.25
C LEU A 134 2.09 -8.54 15.95
N LEU A 135 2.02 -9.62 15.19
CA LEU A 135 3.16 -10.33 14.64
C LEU A 135 3.32 -9.90 13.17
N ILE A 136 4.47 -9.34 12.83
CA ILE A 136 4.79 -8.92 11.47
C ILE A 136 5.79 -9.92 10.90
N TYR A 137 5.52 -10.43 9.70
CA TYR A 137 6.37 -11.35 8.98
C TYR A 137 6.72 -10.81 7.60
N ASP A 138 7.92 -11.15 7.12
CA ASP A 138 8.29 -11.07 5.71
C ASP A 138 8.55 -12.50 5.19
N GLY A 139 7.59 -13.00 4.41
CA GLY A 139 7.51 -14.40 4.02
C GLY A 139 7.28 -15.29 5.24
N GLU A 140 8.24 -16.18 5.51
CA GLU A 140 8.22 -17.08 6.66
C GLU A 140 8.96 -16.52 7.89
N THR A 141 9.65 -15.39 7.73
CA THR A 141 10.49 -14.81 8.78
C THR A 141 9.68 -13.88 9.65
N LEU A 142 9.65 -14.12 10.96
CA LEU A 142 9.09 -13.17 11.93
C LEU A 142 10.04 -11.97 12.06
N VAL A 143 9.57 -10.78 11.70
CA VAL A 143 10.37 -9.55 11.73
C VAL A 143 10.11 -8.69 12.96
N ALA A 144 8.89 -8.70 13.50
CA ALA A 144 8.54 -7.92 14.69
C ALA A 144 7.41 -8.57 15.52
N ILE A 145 7.45 -8.32 16.83
CA ILE A 145 6.35 -8.58 17.76
C ILE A 145 6.01 -7.25 18.42
N CYS A 146 4.88 -6.67 18.05
CA CYS A 146 4.44 -5.37 18.52
C CYS A 146 3.34 -5.53 19.57
N LYS A 147 3.49 -4.90 20.74
CA LYS A 147 2.56 -5.00 21.85
C LYS A 147 1.31 -4.17 21.62
N ARG A 148 0.14 -4.74 21.92
CA ARG A 148 -1.13 -4.04 21.77
C ARG A 148 -1.19 -2.80 22.67
N ILE A 149 -1.59 -1.67 22.08
CA ILE A 149 -1.91 -0.43 22.79
C ILE A 149 -3.44 -0.27 22.86
N LEU A 150 -4.12 -0.44 21.72
CA LEU A 150 -5.56 -0.27 21.53
C LEU A 150 -6.21 -1.56 20.99
#